data_AF-A0A4Q5QTF5-F1
#
_entry.id   AF-A0A4Q5QTF5-F1
#
_cell.length_a   1.000
_cell.length_b   1.000
_cell.length_c   1.000
_cell.angle_alpha   90.00
_cell.angle_beta   90.00
_cell.angle_gamma   90.00
#
_symmetry.space_group_name_H-M   'P 1'
#
loop_
_entity.id
_entity.type
_entity.pdbx_description
1 polymer ?
#
loop_
_entity_poly.entity_id
_entity_poly.type
_entity_poly.pdbx_seq_one_letter_code
_entity_poly.pdbx_strand_id
1 'polypeptide(L)' 'MFTGIIEATGEVAAVKQEGTNRHFTIRSPFAGELRIDQSVAHD' A
#
# COMPACT_ATOMS: atom_id res chain seq x y z
N MET A 1 6.18 6.81 -11.70
CA MET A 1 7.10 5.86 -12.36
C MET A 1 7.80 5.07 -11.28
N PHE A 2 7.81 3.74 -11.35
CA PHE A 2 8.46 2.87 -10.37
C PHE A 2 9.68 2.20 -11.00
N THR A 3 10.72 1.92 -10.21
CA THR A 3 11.97 1.32 -10.71
C THR A 3 11.91 -0.21 -10.82
N GLY A 4 10.96 -0.86 -10.13
CA GLY A 4 10.86 -2.31 -10.03
C GLY A 4 11.76 -2.94 -8.96
N ILE A 5 12.52 -2.15 -8.20
CA ILE A 5 13.25 -2.62 -7.02
C ILE A 5 12.29 -2.61 -5.83
N ILE A 6 12.09 -3.76 -5.19
CA ILE A 6 11.24 -3.87 -4.01
C ILE A 6 12.00 -3.34 -2.79
N GLU A 7 11.47 -2.29 -2.17
CA GLU A 7 12.06 -1.66 -0.99
C GLU A 7 11.81 -2.46 0.30
N ALA A 8 10.56 -2.91 0.50
CA ALA A 8 10.18 -3.72 1.65
C ALA A 8 8.91 -4.54 1.34
N THR A 9 8.70 -5.61 2.10
CA THR A 9 7.43 -6.35 2.14
C THR A 9 6.47 -5.71 3.14
N GLY A 10 5.21 -5.53 2.75
CA GLY A 10 4.14 -5.09 3.66
C GLY A 10 3.29 -6.25 4.18
N GLU A 11 2.60 -6.02 5.31
CA GLU A 11 1.60 -6.93 5.88
C GLU A 11 0.18 -6.39 5.61
N VAL A 12 -0.69 -7.20 5.01
CA VAL A 12 -2.11 -6.85 4.86
C VAL A 12 -2.81 -6.98 6.22
N ALA A 13 -3.06 -5.85 6.87
CA ALA A 13 -3.69 -5.81 8.19
C ALA A 13 -5.22 -5.87 8.13
N ALA A 14 -5.83 -5.38 7.04
CA ALA A 14 -7.27 -5.45 6.82
C ALA A 14 -7.64 -5.33 5.34
N VAL A 15 -8.77 -5.92 4.98
CA VAL A 15 -9.40 -5.77 3.66
C VAL A 15 -10.88 -5.47 3.88
N LYS A 16 -11.37 -4.37 3.32
CA LYS A 16 -12.79 -3.97 3.36
C LYS A 16 -13.31 -3.87 1.93
N GLN A 17 -14.50 -4.42 1.70
CA GLN A 17 -15.21 -4.23 0.44
C GLN A 17 -16.18 -3.03 0.55
N GLU A 18 -16.18 -2.18 -0.46
CA GLU A 18 -17.09 -1.05 -0.58
C GLU A 18 -17.65 -1.02 -2.01
N GLY A 19 -18.85 -1.58 -2.18
CA GLY A 19 -19.42 -1.85 -3.51
C GLY A 19 -18.53 -2.80 -4.31
N THR A 20 -18.06 -2.33 -5.47
CA THR A 20 -17.13 -3.07 -6.33
C THR A 20 -15.66 -2.86 -5.96
N ASN A 21 -15.36 -1.92 -5.06
CA ASN A 21 -13.99 -1.58 -4.66
C ASN A 21 -13.53 -2.41 -3.45
N ARG A 22 -12.21 -2.59 -3.36
CA ARG A 22 -11.53 -3.15 -2.19
C ARG A 22 -10.58 -2.11 -1.62
N HIS A 23 -10.72 -1.84 -0.33
CA HIS A 23 -9.81 -1.00 0.44
C HIS A 23 -8.86 -1.92 1.22
N PHE A 24 -7.58 -1.81 0.95
CA PHE A 24 -6.53 -2.54 1.65
C PHE A 24 -5.87 -1.64 2.69
N THR A 25 -5.68 -2.15 3.90
CA THR A 25 -4.84 -1.52 4.91
C THR A 25 -3.56 -2.33 5.02
N ILE A 26 -2.43 -1.71 4.66
CA ILE A 26 -1.13 -2.37 4.61
C ILE A 26 -0.21 -1.70 5.63
N ARG A 27 0.42 -2.49 6.49
CA ARG A 27 1.52 -2.04 7.34
C ARG A 27 2.83 -2.22 6.58
N SER A 28 3.67 -1.19 6.58
CA SER A 28 4.99 -1.22 5.94
C SER A 28 5.99 -0.42 6.77
N PRO A 29 7.29 -0.80 6.81
CA PRO A 29 8.31 -0.06 7.53
C PRO A 29 8.41 1.43 7.13
N PHE A 30 8.16 1.76 5.85
CA PHE A 30 8.25 3.13 5.33
C PHE A 30 6.92 3.92 5.39
N ALA A 31 5.84 3.34 5.93
CA ALA A 31 4.50 3.94 5.87
C ALA A 31 4.43 5.34 6.53
N GLY A 32 5.28 5.61 7.52
CA GLY A 32 5.35 6.91 8.20
C GLY A 32 5.92 8.05 7.34
N GLU A 33 6.59 7.73 6.23
CA GLU A 33 7.17 8.71 5.31
C GLU A 33 6.20 9.12 4.20
N LEU A 34 5.10 8.36 4.04
CA LEU A 34 4.10 8.61 3.01
C LEU A 34 3.24 9.81 3.34
N ARG A 35 2.82 10.52 2.30
CA ARG A 35 1.86 11.62 2.35
C ARG A 35 0.57 11.21 1.66
N ILE A 36 -0.52 11.89 2.04
CA ILE A 36 -1.80 11.76 1.34
C ILE A 36 -1.59 12.09 -0.15
N ASP A 37 -2.33 11.38 -1.00
CA ASP A 37 -2.29 11.46 -2.46
C ASP A 37 -0.99 10.97 -3.13
N GLN A 38 -0.11 10.30 -2.39
CA GLN A 38 1.04 9.60 -2.99
C GLN A 38 0.65 8.20 -3.47
N SER A 39 1.14 7.83 -4.66
CA SER A 39 0.98 6.49 -5.21
C SER A 39 2.03 5.53 -4.64
N VAL A 40 1.59 4.33 -4.28
CA VAL A 40 2.44 3.21 -3.86
C VAL A 40 2.22 2.06 -4.84
N ALA A 41 3.30 1.44 -5.32
CA ALA A 41 3.21 0.20 -6.07
C ALA A 41 3.09 -0.98 -5.11
N HIS A 42 2.07 -1.83 -5.31
CA HIS A 42 1.91 -3.11 -4.63
C HIS A 42 1.55 -4.17 -5.68
N ASP A 43 2.12 -5.38 -5.54
CA ASP A 43 2.13 -6.48 -6.52
C ASP A 43 2.68 -6.10 -7.92
#